data_AF-A0AA41VW79-F1
#
_entry.id   AF-A0AA41VW79-F1
#
_cell.length_a   1.000
_cell.length_b   1.000
_cell.length_c   1.000
_cell.angle_alpha   90.00
_cell.angle_beta   90.00
_cell.angle_gamma   90.00
#
_symmetry.space_group_name_H-M   'P 1'
#
loop_
_entity.id
_entity.type
_entity.pdbx_description
1 polymer ?
#
loop_
_entity_poly.entity_id
_entity_poly.type
_entity_poly.pdbx_seq_one_letter_code
_entity_poly.pdbx_strand_id
1 'polypeptide(L)'
;MSSHFNSLVNAEGATVEDAKIKPYKNVTEDDWIWLCDNVFNTTAFKKRSAAGKKAREAVPYNHRGGSKSHAVHVEAVHFCHL
;
A
#
# COMPACT_ATOMS: atom_id res chain seq x y z
N MET A 1 -6.53 2.28 2.07
CA MET A 1 -7.35 1.25 2.75
C MET A 1 -6.61 0.55 3.89
N SER A 2 -5.64 -0.33 3.67
CA SER A 2 -4.98 -1.05 4.80
C SER A 2 -4.23 -0.13 5.77
N SER A 3 -3.60 0.94 5.28
CA SER A 3 -2.99 1.97 6.14
C SER A 3 -4.01 2.69 7.00
N HIS A 4 -5.23 2.90 6.49
CA HIS A 4 -6.34 3.53 7.22
C HIS A 4 -6.84 2.60 8.34
N PHE A 5 -7.02 1.31 8.03
CA PHE A 5 -7.32 0.29 9.05
C PHE A 5 -6.26 0.26 10.15
N ASN A 6 -4.97 0.22 9.78
CA ASN A 6 -3.89 0.21 10.77
C ASN A 6 -3.85 1.50 11.60
N SER A 7 -4.13 2.67 11.04
CA SER A 7 -4.18 3.91 11.84
C SER A 7 -5.34 3.89 12.83
N LEU A 8 -6.45 3.23 12.50
CA LEU A 8 -7.59 3.09 13.41
C LEU A 8 -7.29 2.14 14.56
N VAL A 9 -6.70 0.97 14.27
CA VAL A 9 -6.40 -0.07 15.28
C VAL A 9 -5.21 0.31 16.18
N ASN A 10 -4.24 1.07 15.67
CA ASN A 10 -3.10 1.52 16.47
C ASN A 10 -3.37 2.81 17.25
N ALA A 11 -4.59 3.36 17.16
CA ALA A 11 -4.98 4.46 18.03
C ALA A 11 -5.12 3.95 19.47
N GLU A 12 -4.74 4.78 20.44
CA GLU A 12 -4.73 4.39 21.85
C GLU A 12 -6.13 3.96 22.32
N GLY A 13 -6.25 2.71 22.79
CA GLY A 13 -7.52 2.13 23.24
C GLY A 13 -8.49 1.66 22.15
N ALA A 14 -8.11 1.71 20.87
CA ALA A 14 -9.00 1.31 19.78
C ALA A 14 -8.92 -0.20 19.47
N THR A 15 -10.06 -0.78 19.11
CA THR A 15 -10.20 -2.19 18.72
C THR A 15 -10.47 -2.37 17.22
N VAL A 16 -10.44 -3.61 16.74
CA VAL A 16 -10.82 -3.93 15.35
C VAL A 16 -12.30 -3.60 15.09
N GLU A 17 -13.15 -3.71 16.10
CA GLU A 17 -14.58 -3.37 15.99
C GLU A 17 -14.76 -1.86 15.79
N ASP A 18 -13.96 -1.04 16.48
CA ASP A 18 -13.95 0.43 16.28
C ASP A 18 -13.44 0.82 14.87
N ALA A 19 -12.64 -0.04 14.24
CA ALA A 19 -12.17 0.18 12.88
C ALA A 19 -13.25 -0.13 11.83
N LYS A 20 -14.16 -1.08 12.10
CA LYS A 20 -15.25 -1.45 11.18
C LYS A 20 -16.26 -0.32 10.98
N ILE A 21 -16.54 0.46 12.03
CA ILE A 21 -17.48 1.60 11.96
C ILE A 21 -16.92 2.84 11.22
N LYS A 22 -15.65 2.80 10.78
CA LYS A 22 -14.95 3.91 10.13
C LYS A 22 -14.44 3.52 8.74
N PRO A 23 -15.34 3.27 7.77
CA PRO A 23 -14.96 2.83 6.43
C PRO A 23 -14.01 3.78 5.73
N TYR A 24 -13.14 3.22 4.89
CA TYR A 24 -12.30 4.03 4.01
C TYR A 24 -13.17 4.72 2.95
N LYS A 25 -12.79 5.94 2.54
CA LYS A 25 -13.54 6.70 1.53
C LYS A 25 -13.85 5.87 0.28
N ASN A 26 -15.07 5.99 -0.22
CA ASN A 26 -15.57 5.30 -1.41
C ASN A 26 -15.55 3.76 -1.32
N VAL A 27 -15.59 3.19 -0.12
CA VAL A 27 -15.79 1.76 0.11
C VAL A 27 -17.15 1.59 0.79
N THR A 28 -17.93 0.61 0.36
CA THR A 28 -19.20 0.29 1.00
C THR A 28 -18.94 -0.26 2.41
N GLU A 29 -19.94 -0.17 3.29
CA GLU A 29 -19.80 -0.68 4.66
C GLU A 29 -19.57 -2.19 4.68
N ASP A 30 -20.33 -2.96 3.89
CA ASP A 30 -20.20 -4.41 3.79
C ASP A 30 -18.81 -4.84 3.28
N ASP A 31 -18.32 -4.20 2.21
CA ASP A 31 -16.97 -4.48 1.68
C ASP A 31 -15.90 -4.14 2.72
N TRP A 32 -16.09 -3.04 3.46
CA TRP A 32 -15.15 -2.61 4.48
C TRP A 32 -15.08 -3.60 5.65
N ILE A 33 -16.22 -4.06 6.15
CA ILE A 33 -16.31 -5.08 7.20
C ILE A 33 -15.64 -6.37 6.73
N TRP A 34 -15.97 -6.82 5.51
CA TRP A 34 -15.37 -8.02 4.93
C TRP A 34 -13.85 -7.92 4.85
N LEU A 35 -13.31 -6.77 4.41
CA LEU A 35 -11.87 -6.52 4.37
C LEU A 35 -11.22 -6.52 5.75
N CYS A 36 -11.87 -5.94 6.75
CA CYS A 36 -11.38 -5.93 8.13
C CYS A 36 -11.24 -7.36 8.67
N ASP A 37 -12.29 -8.17 8.53
CA ASP A 37 -12.35 -9.53 9.10
C ASP A 37 -11.49 -10.53 8.32
N ASN A 38 -11.54 -10.50 6.99
CA ASN A 38 -10.96 -11.56 6.15
C ASN A 38 -9.59 -11.22 5.60
N VAL A 39 -9.20 -9.94 5.57
CA VAL A 39 -7.93 -9.51 4.96
C VAL A 39 -7.01 -8.91 6.02
N PHE A 40 -7.39 -7.77 6.59
CA PHE A 40 -6.45 -6.96 7.38
C PHE A 40 -6.15 -7.56 8.77
N ASN A 41 -7.12 -8.23 9.39
CA ASN A 41 -6.91 -8.84 10.70
C ASN A 41 -6.11 -10.15 10.64
N THR A 42 -5.92 -10.74 9.46
CA THR A 42 -5.21 -12.03 9.32
C THR A 42 -3.72 -11.90 9.65
N THR A 43 -3.19 -12.92 10.33
CA THR A 43 -1.75 -13.01 10.67
C THR A 43 -0.85 -13.02 9.42
N ALA A 44 -1.29 -13.68 8.35
CA ALA A 44 -0.58 -13.71 7.07
C ALA A 44 -0.43 -12.30 6.48
N PHE A 45 -1.51 -11.51 6.46
CA PHE A 45 -1.47 -10.14 5.97
C PHE A 45 -0.56 -9.26 6.83
N LYS A 46 -0.71 -9.32 8.15
CA LYS A 46 0.14 -8.58 9.12
C LYS A 46 1.63 -8.87 8.89
N LYS A 47 2.00 -10.15 8.77
CA LYS A 47 3.39 -10.58 8.51
C LYS A 47 3.93 -10.02 7.20
N ARG A 48 3.19 -10.15 6.09
CA ARG A 48 3.63 -9.62 4.79
C ARG A 48 3.72 -8.10 4.80
N SER A 49 2.76 -7.43 5.43
CA SER A 49 2.73 -5.97 5.52
C SER A 49 3.95 -5.44 6.28
N ALA A 50 4.28 -6.05 7.42
CA ALA A 50 5.47 -5.71 8.21
C ALA A 50 6.77 -5.96 7.43
N ALA A 51 6.89 -7.13 6.77
CA ALA A 51 8.05 -7.45 5.94
C ALA A 51 8.23 -6.45 4.78
N GLY A 52 7.14 -6.09 4.10
CA GLY A 52 7.16 -5.09 3.03
C GLY A 52 7.52 -3.69 3.51
N LYS A 53 7.08 -3.29 4.72
CA LYS A 53 7.49 -2.02 5.35
C LYS A 53 9.00 -2.01 5.61
N LYS A 54 9.52 -3.05 6.26
CA LYS A 54 10.95 -3.20 6.54
C LYS A 54 11.79 -3.21 5.26
N ALA A 55 11.33 -3.91 4.22
CA ALA A 55 12.02 -3.95 2.94
C ALA A 55 12.13 -2.56 2.31
N ARG A 56 11.05 -1.75 2.35
CA ARG A 56 11.06 -0.36 1.86
C ARG A 56 11.95 0.55 2.68
N GLU A 57 11.94 0.40 4.01
CA GLU A 57 12.82 1.15 4.92
C GLU A 57 14.30 0.83 4.70
N ALA A 58 14.62 -0.40 4.27
CA ALA A 58 15.99 -0.84 3.98
C ALA A 58 16.52 -0.36 2.62
N VAL A 59 15.70 0.24 1.76
CA VAL A 59 16.18 0.81 0.50
C VAL A 59 16.68 2.23 0.75
N PRO A 60 17.99 2.52 0.58
CA PRO A 60 18.58 3.82 0.91
C PRO A 60 18.11 4.96 -0.02
N TYR A 61 17.51 4.62 -1.17
CA TYR A 61 16.91 5.57 -2.10
C TYR A 61 15.52 5.08 -2.53
N ASN A 62 14.53 5.97 -2.53
CA ASN A 62 13.28 5.67 -3.22
C ASN A 62 13.60 5.52 -4.71
N HIS A 63 13.29 4.38 -5.33
CA HIS A 63 13.40 4.22 -6.78
C HIS A 63 12.49 5.27 -7.46
N ARG A 64 13.08 6.38 -7.93
CA ARG A 64 12.36 7.43 -8.69
C ARG A 64 12.16 7.08 -10.17
N GLY A 65 12.79 6.00 -10.64
CA GLY A 65 12.73 5.57 -12.03
C GLY A 65 12.22 4.14 -12.12
N GLY A 66 10.94 3.98 -12.47
CA GLY A 66 10.60 2.83 -13.29
C GLY A 66 11.48 2.85 -14.54
N SER A 67 11.77 1.68 -15.11
CA SER A 67 12.29 1.65 -16.47
C SER A 67 11.37 2.50 -17.35
N LYS A 68 11.93 3.47 -18.07
CA LYS A 68 11.16 4.19 -19.09
C LYS A 68 10.55 3.13 -20.02
N SER A 69 9.29 3.31 -20.42
CA SER A 69 8.70 2.46 -21.45
C SER A 69 9.60 2.46 -22.69
N HIS A 70 9.70 1.30 -23.35
CA HIS A 70 10.64 1.08 -24.46
C HIS A 70 10.55 2.16 -25.57
N ALA A 71 9.37 2.75 -25.76
CA ALA A 71 9.13 3.87 -26.68
C ALA A 71 10.08 5.07 -26.47
N VAL A 72 10.37 5.43 -25.22
CA VAL A 72 11.24 6.59 -24.91
C VAL A 72 12.72 6.28 -25.15
N HIS A 73 13.09 4.99 -25.21
CA HIS A 73 14.46 4.57 -25.45
C HIS A 73 14.84 4.62 -26.94
N VAL A 74 13.86 4.52 -27.85
CA VAL A 74 14.08 4.60 -29.30
C VAL A 74 14.22 6.06 -29.76
N GLU A 75 13.45 7.00 -29.18
CA GLU A 75 13.56 8.43 -29.53
C GLU A 75 14.88 9.07 -29.09
N ALA A 76 15.45 8.66 -27.95
CA ALA A 76 16.70 9.23 -27.44
C ALA A 76 17.94 8.85 -28.28
N VAL A 77 17.89 7.75 -29.04
CA VAL A 77 19.01 7.32 -29.89
C VAL A 77 19.00 8.05 -31.24
N HIS A 78 17.87 8.62 -31.66
CA HIS A 78 17.75 9.31 -32.94
C HIS A 78 18.20 10.78 -32.94
N PHE A 79 18.44 11.38 -31.77
CA PHE A 79 18.84 12.79 -31.63
C PHE A 79 20.35 13.00 -31.40
N CYS A 80 21.16 11.95 -31.40
CA CYS A 80 22.61 12.05 -31.12
C CYS A 80 23.48 12.00 -32.39
N HIS A 81 22.93 12.25 -33.58
CA HIS A 81 23.65 12.29 -34.86
C HIS A 81 23.19 13.41 -35.80
N LEU A 82 23.05 14.64 -35.28
CA LEU A 82 23.07 15.87 -36.10
C LEU A 82 23.94 16.92 -35.42
#